data_AF-A0AA42P3J0-F1
#
_entry.id   AF-A0AA42P3J0-F1
#
_cell.length_a   1.000
_cell.length_b   1.000
_cell.length_c   1.000
_cell.angle_alpha   90.00
_cell.angle_beta   90.00
_cell.angle_gamma   90.00
#
_symmetry.space_group_name_H-M   'P 1'
#
loop_
_entity.id
_entity.type
_entity.pdbx_description
1 polymer ?
#
loop_
_entity_poly.entity_id
_entity_poly.type
_entity_poly.pdbx_seq_one_letter_code
_entity_poly.pdbx_strand_id
1 'polypeptide(L)'
;MAGPDKLQSRHWFGKTCAGVLLGFGLSLALSGVFAWFGPGGIDGGGGKAQFNMWLVALLWAPILSFVFLFRSSASAWLWLGAANVVAFGALWLARSHLG
;
A
#
# COMPACT_ATOMS: atom_id res chain seq x y z
N MET A 1 11.99 40.71 -5.96
CA MET A 1 12.54 39.34 -6.05
C MET A 1 11.90 38.53 -4.93
N ALA A 2 10.93 37.67 -5.24
CA ALA A 2 10.41 36.74 -4.25
C ALA A 2 11.56 35.83 -3.83
N GLY A 3 11.86 35.75 -2.52
CA GLY A 3 12.86 34.82 -2.02
C GLY A 3 12.48 33.39 -2.42
N PRO A 4 13.45 32.46 -2.57
CA PRO A 4 13.15 31.10 -2.99
C PRO A 4 12.05 30.51 -2.11
N ASP A 5 10.95 30.08 -2.73
CA ASP A 5 9.82 29.44 -2.05
C ASP A 5 10.36 28.29 -1.20
N LYS A 6 10.41 28.51 0.11
CA LYS A 6 11.01 27.58 1.06
C LYS A 6 10.11 26.36 1.11
N LEU A 7 10.54 25.26 0.47
CA LEU A 7 9.89 23.95 0.55
C LEU A 7 9.61 23.63 2.02
N GLN A 8 8.34 23.73 2.43
CA GLN A 8 7.91 23.51 3.80
C GLN A 8 7.88 22.01 4.10
N SER A 9 8.96 21.49 4.67
CA SER A 9 9.13 20.07 5.01
C SER A 9 8.28 19.59 6.19
N ARG A 10 7.47 20.46 6.80
CA ARG A 10 6.67 20.19 8.01
C ARG A 10 5.80 18.93 7.90
N HIS A 11 5.32 18.62 6.70
CA HIS A 11 4.46 17.46 6.45
C HIS A 11 5.19 16.21 5.97
N TRP A 12 6.48 16.31 5.62
CA TRP A 12 7.19 15.21 4.97
C TRP A 12 7.29 14.00 5.87
N PHE A 13 7.74 14.19 7.12
CA PHE A 13 7.85 13.09 8.08
C PHE A 13 6.50 12.37 8.28
N GLY A 14 5.42 13.11 8.52
CA GLY A 14 4.10 12.51 8.73
C GLY A 14 3.55 11.77 7.51
N LYS A 15 3.84 12.26 6.29
CA LYS A 15 3.49 11.59 5.03
C LYS A 15 4.33 10.33 4.83
N THR A 16 5.63 10.40 5.08
CA THR A 16 6.54 9.24 5.00
C THR A 16 6.10 8.15 5.98
N CYS A 17 5.79 8.49 7.24
CA CYS A 17 5.26 7.52 8.21
C CYS A 17 3.96 6.87 7.73
N ALA A 18 3.05 7.65 7.12
CA ALA A 18 1.82 7.11 6.54
C ALA A 18 2.14 6.10 5.42
N GLY A 19 3.00 6.48 4.47
CA GLY A 19 3.40 5.62 3.35
C GLY A 19 4.18 4.38 3.80
N VAL A 20 4.99 4.49 4.84
CA VAL A 20 5.72 3.35 5.42
C VAL A 20 4.74 2.39 6.07
N LEU A 21 3.91 2.84 7.01
CA LEU A 21 3.04 1.95 7.80
C LEU A 21 1.82 1.50 6.99
N LEU A 22 1.00 2.44 6.55
CA LEU A 22 -0.24 2.15 5.83
C LEU A 22 0.05 1.73 4.39
N GLY A 23 1.07 2.29 3.75
CA GLY A 23 1.44 1.83 2.41
C GLY A 23 1.99 0.40 2.41
N PHE A 24 2.75 0.00 3.43
CA PHE A 24 3.20 -1.39 3.56
C PHE A 24 2.03 -2.33 3.83
N GLY A 25 1.14 -1.97 4.75
CA GLY A 25 -0.10 -2.72 5.02
C GLY A 25 -0.96 -2.91 3.76
N LEU A 26 -1.11 -1.85 2.95
CA LEU A 26 -1.84 -1.90 1.69
C LEU A 26 -1.18 -2.85 0.69
N SER A 27 0.14 -2.79 0.55
CA SER A 27 0.88 -3.70 -0.34
C SER A 27 0.75 -5.16 0.08
N LEU A 28 0.77 -5.46 1.38
CA LEU A 28 0.53 -6.81 1.89
C LEU A 28 -0.90 -7.27 1.59
N ALA A 29 -1.90 -6.43 1.85
CA ALA A 29 -3.30 -6.77 1.58
C ALA A 29 -3.54 -7.06 0.09
N LEU A 30 -3.02 -6.21 -0.80
CA LEU A 30 -3.14 -6.38 -2.24
C LEU A 30 -2.39 -7.62 -2.75
N SER A 31 -1.17 -7.88 -2.26
CA SER A 31 -0.44 -9.12 -2.57
C SER A 31 -1.19 -10.36 -2.07
N GLY A 32 -1.81 -10.27 -0.89
CA GLY A 32 -2.69 -11.33 -0.35
C GLY A 32 -3.92 -11.57 -1.22
N VAL A 33 -4.62 -10.52 -1.67
CA VAL A 33 -5.77 -10.65 -2.58
C VAL A 33 -5.34 -11.34 -3.88
N PHE A 34 -4.20 -10.94 -4.43
CA PHE A 34 -3.61 -11.63 -5.59
C PHE A 34 -3.21 -13.08 -5.28
N ALA A 35 -2.80 -13.40 -4.05
CA ALA A 35 -2.54 -14.77 -3.65
C ALA A 35 -3.78 -15.66 -3.76
N TRP A 36 -4.94 -15.16 -3.33
CA TRP A 36 -6.18 -15.93 -3.30
C TRP A 36 -6.87 -15.99 -4.67
N PHE A 37 -6.97 -14.87 -5.39
CA PHE A 37 -7.63 -14.80 -6.70
C PHE A 37 -6.70 -15.12 -7.88
N GLY A 38 -5.39 -15.17 -7.64
CA GLY A 38 -4.41 -15.48 -8.67
C GLY A 38 -4.52 -16.93 -9.17
N PRO A 39 -4.05 -17.20 -10.40
CA PRO A 39 -4.09 -18.53 -10.98
C PRO A 39 -3.36 -19.56 -10.10
N GLY A 40 -4.00 -20.71 -9.88
CA GLY A 40 -3.50 -21.77 -8.99
C GLY A 40 -3.86 -21.58 -7.50
N GLY A 41 -4.59 -20.52 -7.12
CA GLY A 41 -5.02 -20.30 -5.74
C GLY A 41 -3.85 -20.22 -4.76
N ILE A 42 -4.10 -20.47 -3.48
CA ILE A 42 -3.03 -20.44 -2.45
C ILE A 42 -1.95 -21.50 -2.68
N ASP A 43 -2.27 -22.57 -3.41
CA ASP A 43 -1.39 -23.73 -3.68
C ASP A 43 -0.55 -23.60 -4.96
N GLY A 44 -0.50 -22.44 -5.62
CA GLY A 44 0.18 -22.25 -6.91
C GLY A 44 1.72 -22.38 -6.91
N GLY A 45 2.31 -23.05 -5.92
CA GLY A 45 3.72 -23.45 -5.87
C GLY A 45 4.72 -22.34 -5.53
N GLY A 46 6.01 -22.71 -5.48
CA GLY A 46 7.10 -21.84 -5.00
C GLY A 46 7.34 -20.60 -5.85
N GLY A 47 7.18 -20.69 -7.17
CA GLY A 47 7.34 -19.53 -8.07
C GLY A 47 6.32 -18.42 -7.80
N LYS A 48 5.07 -18.80 -7.52
CA LYS A 48 4.00 -17.86 -7.15
C LYS A 48 4.24 -17.23 -5.78
N ALA A 49 4.74 -18.00 -4.82
CA ALA A 49 5.11 -17.46 -3.51
C ALA A 49 6.21 -16.39 -3.62
N GLN A 50 7.25 -16.64 -4.43
CA GLN A 50 8.30 -15.65 -4.73
C GLN A 50 7.73 -14.43 -5.43
N PHE A 51 6.86 -14.61 -6.44
CA PHE A 51 6.21 -13.50 -7.12
C PHE A 51 5.41 -12.62 -6.14
N ASN A 52 4.61 -13.22 -5.27
CA ASN A 52 3.85 -12.49 -4.26
C ASN A 52 4.74 -11.72 -3.28
N MET A 53 5.87 -12.30 -2.90
CA MET A 53 6.85 -11.62 -2.05
C MET A 53 7.39 -10.35 -2.73
N TRP A 54 7.81 -10.46 -3.99
CA TRP A 54 8.34 -9.33 -4.76
C TRP A 54 7.27 -8.30 -5.14
N LEU A 55 6.03 -8.73 -5.34
CA LEU A 55 4.90 -7.86 -5.63
C LEU A 55 4.68 -6.84 -4.51
N VAL A 56 4.90 -7.22 -3.24
CA VAL A 56 4.80 -6.28 -2.11
C VAL A 56 5.77 -5.11 -2.28
N ALA A 57 7.04 -5.38 -2.62
CA ALA A 57 8.04 -4.33 -2.82
C ALA A 57 7.69 -3.44 -4.03
N LEU A 58 7.23 -4.07 -5.12
CA LEU A 58 6.83 -3.36 -6.34
C LEU A 58 5.62 -2.45 -6.12
N LEU A 59 4.69 -2.82 -5.23
CA LEU A 59 3.55 -1.99 -4.84
C LEU A 59 3.95 -0.91 -3.82
N TRP A 60 4.84 -1.25 -2.88
CA TRP A 60 5.17 -0.35 -1.78
C TRP A 60 5.99 0.87 -2.22
N ALA A 61 6.96 0.68 -3.12
CA ALA A 61 7.78 1.77 -3.65
C ALA A 61 6.98 2.92 -4.31
N PRO A 62 6.04 2.66 -5.25
CA PRO A 62 5.22 3.72 -5.83
C PRO A 62 4.26 4.35 -4.81
N ILE A 63 3.72 3.59 -3.85
CA ILE A 63 2.88 4.16 -2.78
C ILE A 63 3.66 5.17 -1.93
N LEU A 64 4.91 4.84 -1.58
CA LEU A 64 5.81 5.77 -0.87
C LEU A 64 6.07 7.04 -1.68
N SER A 65 6.17 6.95 -3.00
CA SER A 65 6.30 8.14 -3.85
C SER A 65 5.00 8.94 -3.92
N PHE A 66 3.84 8.27 -4.04
CA PHE A 66 2.55 8.94 -4.15
C PHE A 66 2.09 9.64 -2.87
N VAL A 67 2.63 9.25 -1.71
CA VAL A 67 2.26 9.92 -0.44
C VAL A 67 2.61 11.41 -0.44
N PHE A 68 3.57 11.83 -1.27
CA PHE A 68 3.96 13.23 -1.42
C PHE A 68 2.99 14.05 -2.28
N LEU A 69 2.13 13.43 -3.10
CA LEU A 69 1.07 14.11 -3.86
C LEU A 69 -0.05 14.64 -2.93
N PHE A 70 -0.23 14.06 -1.74
CA PHE A 70 -1.25 14.54 -0.80
C PHE A 70 -0.91 15.94 -0.29
N ARG A 71 -1.92 16.80 -0.11
CA ARG A 71 -1.70 18.19 0.33
C ARG A 71 -1.27 18.29 1.79
N SER A 72 -1.72 17.38 2.66
CA SER A 72 -1.40 17.34 4.09
C SER A 72 -1.10 15.92 4.57
N SER A 73 -0.43 15.80 5.72
CA SER A 73 -0.20 14.50 6.35
C SER A 73 -1.52 13.82 6.75
N ALA A 74 -2.48 14.56 7.29
CA ALA A 74 -3.80 14.01 7.65
C ALA A 74 -4.52 13.41 6.43
N SER A 75 -4.46 14.09 5.27
CA SER A 75 -5.05 13.56 4.04
C SER A 75 -4.39 12.25 3.61
N ALA A 76 -3.05 12.15 3.71
CA ALA A 76 -2.33 10.92 3.40
C ALA A 76 -2.77 9.75 4.31
N TRP A 77 -2.89 9.99 5.62
CA TRP A 77 -3.36 8.99 6.58
C TRP A 77 -4.80 8.55 6.30
N LEU A 78 -5.71 9.49 6.02
CA LEU A 78 -7.12 9.18 5.73
C LEU A 78 -7.25 8.35 4.45
N TRP A 79 -6.59 8.75 3.36
CA TRP A 79 -6.68 8.05 2.09
C TRP A 79 -6.02 6.66 2.14
N LEU A 80 -4.81 6.57 2.70
CA LEU A 80 -4.16 5.27 2.86
C LEU A 80 -4.91 4.38 3.84
N GLY A 81 -5.50 4.95 4.90
CA GLY A 81 -6.32 4.22 5.86
C GLY A 81 -7.59 3.65 5.22
N ALA A 82 -8.33 4.47 4.46
CA ALA A 82 -9.49 4.01 3.70
C ALA A 82 -9.13 2.93 2.69
N ALA A 83 -8.02 3.10 1.95
CA ALA A 83 -7.54 2.09 1.02
C ALA A 83 -7.18 0.77 1.72
N ASN A 84 -6.57 0.83 2.92
CA ASN A 84 -6.30 -0.35 3.73
C ASN A 84 -7.60 -1.05 4.13
N VAL A 85 -8.60 -0.32 4.65
CA VAL A 85 -9.89 -0.89 5.04
C VAL A 85 -10.54 -1.62 3.86
N VAL A 86 -10.53 -1.03 2.66
CA VAL A 86 -11.07 -1.66 1.45
C VAL A 86 -10.25 -2.90 1.06
N ALA A 87 -8.91 -2.82 1.05
CA ALA A 87 -8.06 -3.93 0.64
C ALA A 87 -8.10 -5.11 1.62
N PHE A 88 -8.10 -4.84 2.92
CA PHE A 88 -8.27 -5.88 3.96
C PHE A 88 -9.69 -6.44 3.96
N GLY A 89 -10.71 -5.63 3.68
CA GLY A 89 -12.08 -6.12 3.48
C GLY A 89 -12.18 -7.07 2.29
N ALA A 90 -11.55 -6.72 1.16
CA ALA A 90 -11.46 -7.60 0.00
C ALA A 90 -10.68 -8.88 0.29
N LEU A 91 -9.58 -8.79 1.04
CA LEU A 91 -8.81 -9.96 1.47
C LEU A 91 -9.62 -10.88 2.40
N TRP A 92 -10.35 -10.29 3.34
CA TRP A 92 -11.21 -11.04 4.25
C TRP A 92 -12.32 -11.77 3.48
N LEU A 93 -12.94 -11.09 2.51
CA LEU A 93 -13.93 -11.68 1.60
C LEU A 93 -13.32 -12.80 0.75
N ALA A 94 -12.12 -12.61 0.22
CA ALA A 94 -11.42 -13.65 -0.54
C ALA A 94 -11.20 -14.91 0.32
N ARG A 95 -10.74 -14.72 1.56
CA ARG A 95 -10.48 -15.80 2.50
C ARG A 95 -11.75 -16.51 2.97
N SER A 96 -12.88 -15.80 3.09
CA SER A 96 -14.14 -16.40 3.53
C SER A 96 -14.86 -17.19 2.43
N HIS A 97 -14.63 -16.86 1.16
CA HIS A 97 -15.24 -17.56 0.02
C HIS A 97 -14.35 -18.65 -0.59
N LEU A 98 -13.02 -18.52 -0.51
CA LEU A 98 -12.07 -19.41 -1.18
C LEU A 98 -11.24 -20.28 -0.20
N GLY A 99 -11.32 -20.00 1.10
CA GLY A 99 -10.69 -20.78 2.16
C GLY A 99 -11.68 -21.69 2.86
#